data_AF-A0A388KW12-F1
#
_entry.id   AF-A0A388KW12-F1
#
_cell.length_a   1.000
_cell.length_b   1.000
_cell.length_c   1.000
_cell.angle_alpha   90.00
_cell.angle_beta   90.00
_cell.angle_gamma   90.00
#
_symmetry.space_group_name_H-M   'P 1'
#
loop_
_entity.id
_entity.type
_entity.pdbx_description
1 polymer ?
#
loop_
_entity_poly.entity_id
_entity_poly.type
_entity_poly.pdbx_seq_one_letter_code
_entity_poly.pdbx_strand_id
1 'polypeptide(L)'
;MAGSFPSRGCYTCGSPHHFFRECPQRFDGQRPPATGANVVPTGQPLLALPTPASNGEVLPPATQQAVGNFGGGYHNNGYQYGGSPRSNFWKTNQERLDKVYNKYLADTEKESKQKEEEERVRKNKEEEEKREAWRKEREKLESEMAARIDKRLDLVCQSVKVNHQTEGESNTRGEDEVVRLKRENEELKRALWGDSDDGKVGRLEREIFELRKQVNEKENRRDEIVALKHEIQQLRESAVKEQEVVGLRKQLEDLRIEARQWKDEELRPGNKRGSIAMSTPVTNVRASSRPRQTRDNDHEQDNWRSEYRKLQSLQRADFLEVEALKKKRA
;
A
#
# COMPACT_ATOMS: atom_id res chain seq x y z
N MET A 1 -1.41 -30.31 37.65
CA MET A 1 -1.79 -31.68 37.25
C MET A 1 -2.05 -31.68 35.75
N ALA A 2 -1.11 -32.16 34.94
CA ALA A 2 -1.28 -32.24 33.49
C ALA A 2 -2.22 -33.41 33.18
N GLY A 3 -3.41 -33.11 32.66
CA GLY A 3 -4.39 -34.12 32.28
C GLY A 3 -3.84 -34.98 31.16
N SER A 4 -3.76 -36.29 31.39
CA SER A 4 -3.43 -37.27 30.36
C SER A 4 -4.53 -37.25 29.30
N PHE A 5 -4.22 -36.72 28.11
CA PHE A 5 -5.17 -36.74 26.99
C PHE A 5 -5.42 -38.19 26.55
N PRO A 6 -6.68 -38.58 26.32
CA PRO A 6 -6.99 -39.93 25.87
C PRO A 6 -6.30 -40.22 24.53
N SER A 7 -5.62 -41.36 24.46
CA SER A 7 -4.88 -41.81 23.27
C SER A 7 -5.78 -41.79 22.04
N ARG A 8 -5.39 -41.05 21.00
CA ARG A 8 -6.11 -40.90 19.72
C ARG A 8 -6.03 -42.18 18.87
N GLY A 9 -6.56 -43.29 19.39
CA GLY A 9 -6.71 -44.53 18.65
C GLY A 9 -8.03 -44.60 17.87
N CYS A 10 -8.15 -45.58 17.00
CA CYS A 10 -9.37 -45.94 16.32
C CYS A 10 -10.45 -46.35 17.35
N TYR A 11 -11.55 -45.59 17.43
CA TYR A 11 -12.64 -45.89 18.36
C TYR A 11 -13.37 -47.21 18.06
N THR A 12 -13.23 -47.78 16.86
CA THR A 12 -13.89 -49.05 16.50
C THR A 12 -13.14 -50.27 17.03
N CYS A 13 -11.81 -50.28 16.92
CA CYS A 13 -10.99 -51.46 17.26
C CYS A 13 -9.96 -51.20 18.36
N GLY A 14 -9.86 -49.98 18.88
CA GLY A 14 -8.91 -49.57 19.92
C GLY A 14 -7.45 -49.44 19.44
N SER A 15 -7.16 -49.68 18.16
CA SER A 15 -5.80 -49.62 17.64
C SER A 15 -5.25 -48.18 17.61
N PRO A 16 -4.03 -47.92 18.10
CA PRO A 16 -3.40 -46.61 17.98
C PRO A 16 -2.80 -46.36 16.58
N HIS A 17 -2.78 -47.36 15.69
CA HIS A 17 -2.05 -47.29 14.42
C HIS A 17 -2.82 -46.67 13.25
N HIS A 18 -4.13 -46.45 13.40
CA HIS A 18 -4.95 -45.88 12.33
C HIS A 18 -6.10 -45.06 12.91
N PHE A 19 -6.61 -44.12 12.13
CA PHE A 19 -7.80 -43.38 12.50
C PHE A 19 -9.06 -44.18 12.16
N PHE A 20 -10.18 -43.86 12.80
CA PHE A 20 -11.47 -44.54 12.62
C PHE A 20 -11.91 -44.75 11.17
N ARG A 21 -11.53 -43.84 10.25
CA ARG A 21 -11.88 -43.94 8.82
C ARG A 21 -11.10 -45.02 8.06
N GLU A 22 -9.97 -45.43 8.61
CA GLU A 22 -9.03 -46.40 8.02
C GLU A 22 -9.13 -47.77 8.72
N CYS A 23 -10.12 -47.96 9.59
CA CYS A 23 -10.28 -49.21 10.33
C CYS A 23 -10.54 -50.38 9.37
N PRO A 24 -9.67 -51.41 9.32
CA PRO A 24 -9.86 -52.56 8.44
C PRO A 24 -11.16 -53.31 8.72
N GLN A 25 -11.64 -53.29 9.98
CA GLN A 25 -12.90 -53.90 10.36
C GLN A 25 -14.14 -53.18 9.83
N ARG A 26 -14.01 -52.02 9.16
CA ARG A 26 -15.14 -51.34 8.51
C ARG A 26 -15.57 -51.97 7.18
N PHE A 27 -14.84 -52.95 6.65
CA PHE A 27 -14.97 -53.32 5.23
C PHE A 27 -16.10 -54.30 4.87
N ASP A 28 -16.82 -54.90 5.83
CA ASP A 28 -17.83 -55.93 5.52
C ASP A 28 -19.29 -55.45 5.43
N GLY A 29 -19.55 -54.15 5.46
CA GLY A 29 -20.93 -53.64 5.41
C GLY A 29 -21.06 -52.32 4.68
N GLN A 30 -21.53 -52.38 3.43
CA GLN A 30 -22.04 -51.29 2.59
C GLN A 30 -21.53 -49.88 2.92
N ARG A 31 -20.60 -49.39 2.09
CA ARG A 31 -20.26 -47.98 2.01
C ARG A 31 -21.48 -47.22 1.45
N PRO A 32 -22.22 -46.39 2.23
CA PRO A 32 -23.10 -45.42 1.61
C PRO A 32 -22.23 -44.50 0.73
N PRO A 33 -22.69 -44.10 -0.46
CA PRO A 33 -21.92 -43.24 -1.35
C PRO A 33 -21.52 -41.98 -0.59
N ALA A 34 -20.25 -41.61 -0.74
CA ALA A 34 -19.66 -40.45 -0.08
C ALA A 34 -20.34 -39.16 -0.56
N THR A 35 -21.46 -38.80 0.06
CA THR A 35 -21.97 -37.43 0.05
C THR A 35 -21.06 -36.62 0.95
N GLY A 36 -20.17 -35.86 0.33
CA GLY A 36 -19.32 -34.88 0.99
C GLY A 36 -20.19 -33.83 1.70
N ALA A 37 -20.41 -34.04 2.98
CA ALA A 37 -20.90 -33.02 3.91
C ALA A 37 -20.24 -33.29 5.26
N ASN A 38 -19.06 -32.70 5.47
CA ASN A 38 -18.48 -32.55 6.80
C ASN A 38 -19.36 -31.56 7.58
N VAL A 39 -20.46 -32.04 8.17
CA VAL A 39 -21.14 -31.31 9.25
C VAL A 39 -20.49 -31.78 10.55
N VAL A 40 -19.64 -30.92 11.08
CA VAL A 40 -19.18 -31.02 12.47
C VAL A 40 -20.40 -30.77 13.37
N PRO A 41 -20.78 -31.69 14.27
CA PRO A 41 -21.80 -31.41 15.27
C PRO A 41 -21.17 -30.54 16.36
N THR A 42 -21.20 -29.21 16.16
CA THR A 42 -20.80 -28.28 17.22
C THR A 42 -22.02 -27.97 18.07
N GLY A 43 -22.11 -28.61 19.24
CA GLY A 43 -22.71 -28.06 20.46
C GLY A 43 -24.23 -27.90 20.52
N GLN A 44 -24.78 -28.17 21.70
CA GLN A 44 -26.17 -27.92 22.07
C GLN A 44 -26.53 -26.42 21.96
N PRO A 45 -27.73 -26.06 21.47
CA PRO A 45 -28.20 -24.68 21.56
C PRO A 45 -28.62 -24.39 23.01
N LEU A 46 -27.90 -23.47 23.66
CA LEU A 46 -28.33 -22.90 24.93
C LEU A 46 -29.60 -22.07 24.69
N LEU A 47 -30.64 -22.41 25.43
CA LEU A 47 -31.88 -21.65 25.60
C LEU A 47 -31.56 -20.24 26.14
N ALA A 48 -31.80 -19.22 25.34
CA ALA A 48 -31.86 -17.83 25.82
C ALA A 48 -33.31 -17.48 26.17
N LEU A 49 -33.51 -17.11 27.44
CA LEU A 49 -34.75 -16.58 28.01
C LEU A 49 -35.09 -15.19 27.43
N PRO A 50 -36.37 -14.79 27.37
CA PRO A 50 -36.76 -13.43 27.04
C PRO A 50 -36.61 -12.49 28.25
N THR A 51 -35.99 -11.32 28.05
CA THR A 51 -35.97 -10.20 28.99
C THR A 51 -37.24 -9.36 28.89
N PRO A 52 -37.74 -8.79 30.02
CA PRO A 52 -39.00 -8.04 30.06
C PRO A 52 -38.85 -6.59 29.58
N ALA A 53 -40.00 -6.04 29.19
CA ALA A 53 -40.22 -4.69 28.68
C ALA A 53 -39.83 -3.57 29.66
N SER A 54 -39.44 -2.43 29.09
CA SER A 54 -39.55 -1.11 29.72
C SER A 54 -40.04 -0.07 28.72
N ASN A 55 -40.99 0.73 29.20
CA ASN A 55 -41.86 1.70 28.49
C ASN A 55 -41.19 3.05 28.18
N GLY A 56 -41.84 3.81 27.27
CA GLY A 56 -41.74 5.27 27.07
C GLY A 56 -40.93 5.65 25.81
N GLU A 57 -41.35 6.45 24.82
CA GLU A 57 -42.30 7.57 24.73
C GLU A 57 -42.82 7.68 23.25
N VAL A 58 -44.13 7.86 23.00
CA VAL A 58 -44.86 9.08 22.56
C VAL A 58 -44.36 9.78 21.25
N LEU A 59 -44.91 9.38 20.08
CA LEU A 59 -45.63 10.13 18.98
C LEU A 59 -45.17 11.55 18.47
N PRO A 60 -45.56 12.09 17.26
CA PRO A 60 -46.46 11.62 16.16
C PRO A 60 -45.93 11.95 14.69
N PRO A 61 -46.76 12.18 13.62
CA PRO A 61 -47.15 11.16 12.62
C PRO A 61 -46.93 11.55 11.12
N ALA A 62 -47.41 10.67 10.22
CA ALA A 62 -47.64 10.81 8.76
C ALA A 62 -46.42 10.56 7.86
N THR A 63 -46.44 9.63 6.89
CA THR A 63 -47.41 9.58 5.78
C THR A 63 -47.53 8.15 5.23
N GLN A 64 -48.75 7.80 4.84
CA GLN A 64 -49.20 6.54 4.26
C GLN A 64 -48.62 6.28 2.86
N GLN A 65 -48.18 5.05 2.59
CA GLN A 65 -48.39 4.32 1.33
C GLN A 65 -48.46 2.82 1.70
N ALA A 66 -49.66 2.25 1.84
CA ALA A 66 -50.51 1.71 0.77
C ALA A 66 -50.02 0.34 0.22
N VAL A 67 -50.54 -0.70 0.88
CA VAL A 67 -51.14 -1.93 0.33
C VAL A 67 -50.37 -2.71 -0.75
N GLY A 68 -49.90 -3.91 -0.37
CA GLY A 68 -49.29 -4.86 -1.30
C GLY A 68 -49.12 -6.28 -0.75
N ASN A 69 -50.21 -6.88 -0.25
CA ASN A 69 -50.50 -8.31 -0.38
C ASN A 69 -49.45 -9.34 0.11
N PHE A 70 -49.32 -9.51 1.44
CA PHE A 70 -48.70 -10.69 2.05
C PHE A 70 -49.66 -11.89 2.00
N GLY A 71 -49.74 -12.52 0.83
CA GLY A 71 -50.33 -13.85 0.66
C GLY A 71 -49.38 -14.93 1.19
N GLY A 72 -49.49 -15.24 2.48
CA GLY A 72 -48.87 -16.41 3.10
C GLY A 72 -49.49 -17.70 2.57
N GLY A 73 -49.03 -18.15 1.42
CA GLY A 73 -49.36 -19.46 0.87
C GLY A 73 -48.50 -20.55 1.50
N TYR A 74 -48.98 -21.16 2.58
CA TYR A 74 -48.52 -22.48 3.01
C TYR A 74 -48.86 -23.49 1.90
N HIS A 75 -47.91 -23.74 1.00
CA HIS A 75 -48.02 -24.83 0.03
C HIS A 75 -47.77 -26.15 0.75
N ASN A 76 -48.91 -26.78 1.05
CA ASN A 76 -49.05 -28.12 1.54
C ASN A 76 -48.38 -29.10 0.56
N ASN A 77 -47.50 -29.95 1.11
CA ASN A 77 -46.82 -31.06 0.43
C ASN A 77 -47.86 -32.09 -0.06
N GLY A 78 -48.45 -31.84 -1.22
CA GLY A 78 -49.09 -32.87 -2.02
C GLY A 78 -48.01 -33.78 -2.61
N TYR A 79 -47.98 -35.04 -2.16
CA TYR A 79 -47.24 -36.13 -2.78
C TYR A 79 -47.77 -36.35 -4.22
N GLN A 80 -47.30 -35.53 -5.16
CA GLN A 80 -47.56 -35.73 -6.57
C GLN A 80 -46.46 -36.65 -7.12
N TYR A 81 -46.80 -37.95 -7.20
CA TYR A 81 -46.09 -38.95 -8.00
C TYR A 81 -46.16 -38.55 -9.47
N GLY A 82 -45.27 -37.66 -9.88
CA GLY A 82 -45.17 -37.12 -11.23
C GLY A 82 -43.93 -36.26 -11.28
N GLY A 83 -42.78 -36.90 -11.45
CA GLY A 83 -41.45 -36.30 -11.31
C GLY A 83 -41.24 -35.14 -12.27
N SER A 84 -41.55 -33.93 -11.82
CA SER A 84 -41.05 -32.71 -12.45
C SER A 84 -39.52 -32.76 -12.38
N PRO A 85 -38.80 -32.60 -13.50
CA PRO A 85 -37.35 -32.80 -13.54
C PRO A 85 -36.68 -31.95 -12.46
N ARG A 86 -35.80 -32.56 -11.65
CA ARG A 86 -34.95 -31.87 -10.65
C ARG A 86 -33.93 -30.90 -11.28
N SER A 87 -34.22 -30.35 -12.46
CA SER A 87 -33.33 -29.59 -13.33
C SER A 87 -32.86 -28.27 -12.70
N ASN A 88 -33.60 -27.72 -11.72
CA ASN A 88 -33.30 -26.39 -11.16
C ASN A 88 -32.67 -26.44 -9.75
N PHE A 89 -32.63 -27.60 -9.10
CA PHE A 89 -32.07 -27.70 -7.74
C PHE A 89 -30.59 -27.29 -7.69
N TRP A 90 -29.81 -27.78 -8.65
CA TRP A 90 -28.38 -27.45 -8.76
C TRP A 90 -28.15 -25.98 -9.07
N LYS A 91 -28.93 -25.41 -9.99
CA LYS A 91 -28.81 -24.00 -10.35
C LYS A 91 -29.10 -23.08 -9.17
N THR A 92 -30.19 -23.32 -8.44
CA THR A 92 -30.52 -22.51 -7.26
C THR A 92 -29.51 -22.68 -6.11
N ASN A 93 -28.94 -23.88 -5.92
CA ASN A 93 -27.90 -24.09 -4.92
C ASN A 93 -26.60 -23.37 -5.32
N GLN A 94 -26.20 -23.48 -6.58
CA GLN A 94 -25.06 -22.76 -7.13
C GLN A 94 -25.21 -21.25 -6.98
N GLU A 95 -26.38 -20.69 -7.33
CA GLU A 95 -26.66 -19.26 -7.15
C GLU A 95 -26.56 -18.82 -5.67
N ARG A 96 -26.89 -19.69 -4.71
CA ARG A 96 -26.72 -19.39 -3.28
C ARG A 96 -25.25 -19.40 -2.88
N LEU A 97 -24.46 -20.37 -3.36
CA LEU A 97 -23.02 -20.43 -3.11
C LEU A 97 -22.31 -19.24 -3.73
N ASP A 98 -22.63 -18.90 -4.98
CA ASP A 98 -22.07 -17.74 -5.68
C ASP A 98 -22.39 -16.44 -4.94
N LYS A 99 -23.62 -16.29 -4.40
CA LYS A 99 -23.97 -15.13 -3.56
C LYS A 99 -23.13 -15.05 -2.29
N VAL A 100 -22.93 -16.16 -1.58
CA VAL A 100 -22.11 -16.19 -0.37
C VAL A 100 -20.65 -15.91 -0.69
N TYR A 101 -20.13 -16.49 -1.77
CA TYR A 101 -18.75 -16.29 -2.22
C TYR A 101 -18.49 -14.85 -2.67
N ASN A 102 -19.38 -14.26 -3.47
CA ASN A 102 -19.29 -12.86 -3.87
C ASN A 102 -19.37 -11.91 -2.67
N LYS A 103 -20.21 -12.23 -1.67
CA LYS A 103 -20.25 -11.47 -0.43
C LYS A 103 -18.92 -11.56 0.33
N TYR A 104 -18.36 -12.76 0.46
CA TYR A 104 -17.06 -12.95 1.10
C TYR A 104 -15.96 -12.15 0.40
N LEU A 105 -15.89 -12.20 -0.93
CA LEU A 105 -14.94 -11.39 -1.70
C LEU A 105 -15.13 -9.89 -1.46
N ALA A 106 -16.38 -9.41 -1.51
CA ALA A 106 -16.69 -8.00 -1.26
C ALA A 106 -16.32 -7.56 0.18
N ASP A 107 -16.54 -8.42 1.17
CA ASP A 107 -16.17 -8.15 2.56
C ASP A 107 -14.65 -8.15 2.73
N THR A 108 -13.92 -9.09 2.12
CA THR A 108 -12.44 -9.10 2.13
C THR A 108 -11.83 -7.88 1.43
N GLU A 109 -12.43 -7.42 0.33
CA GLU A 109 -11.97 -6.21 -0.36
C GLU A 109 -12.23 -4.96 0.48
N LYS A 110 -13.39 -4.87 1.14
CA LYS A 110 -13.71 -3.77 2.06
C LYS A 110 -12.77 -3.74 3.26
N GLU A 111 -12.47 -4.88 3.86
CA GLU A 111 -11.53 -4.97 4.98
C GLU A 111 -10.11 -4.56 4.54
N SER A 112 -9.68 -4.98 3.35
CA SER A 112 -8.40 -4.55 2.77
C SER A 112 -8.35 -3.03 2.54
N LYS A 113 -9.43 -2.44 2.02
CA LYS A 113 -9.52 -0.98 1.80
C LYS A 113 -9.53 -0.21 3.12
N GLN A 114 -10.26 -0.69 4.13
CA GLN A 114 -10.26 -0.07 5.46
C GLN A 114 -8.87 -0.07 6.09
N LYS A 115 -8.13 -1.19 5.96
CA LYS A 115 -6.78 -1.30 6.51
C LYS A 115 -5.79 -0.37 5.80
N GLU A 116 -5.90 -0.22 4.48
CA GLU A 116 -5.07 0.73 3.72
C GLU A 116 -5.39 2.19 4.10
N GLU A 117 -6.67 2.53 4.28
CA GLU A 117 -7.09 3.86 4.71
C GLU A 117 -6.60 4.18 6.13
N GLU A 118 -6.70 3.24 7.06
CA GLU A 118 -6.17 3.39 8.43
C GLU A 118 -4.65 3.61 8.43
N GLU A 119 -3.91 2.87 7.60
CA GLU A 119 -2.46 3.06 7.46
C GLU A 119 -2.11 4.43 6.85
N ARG A 120 -2.90 4.91 5.87
CA ARG A 120 -2.73 6.26 5.32
C ARG A 120 -3.00 7.35 6.36
N VAL A 121 -4.04 7.19 7.18
CA VAL A 121 -4.35 8.12 8.27
C VAL A 121 -3.24 8.12 9.31
N ARG A 122 -2.74 6.93 9.71
CA ARG A 122 -1.61 6.82 10.64
C ARG A 122 -0.37 7.52 10.10
N LYS A 123 -0.03 7.32 8.83
CA LYS A 123 1.13 7.96 8.20
C LYS A 123 0.99 9.48 8.13
N ASN A 124 -0.20 9.98 7.79
CA ASN A 124 -0.46 11.43 7.76
C ASN A 124 -0.31 12.04 9.17
N LYS A 125 -0.79 11.34 10.21
CA LYS A 125 -0.65 11.77 11.60
C LYS A 125 0.83 11.82 12.02
N GLU A 126 1.62 10.81 11.71
CA GLU A 126 3.07 10.80 12.00
C GLU A 126 3.82 11.94 11.26
N GLU A 127 3.41 12.27 10.04
CA GLU A 127 3.99 13.38 9.28
C GLU A 127 3.60 14.75 9.86
N GLU A 128 2.36 14.90 10.32
CA GLU A 128 1.87 16.09 11.00
C GLU A 128 2.58 16.31 12.35
N GLU A 129 2.74 15.26 13.16
CA GLU A 129 3.51 15.31 14.41
C GLU A 129 4.97 15.72 14.16
N LYS A 130 5.60 15.22 13.08
CA LYS A 130 6.94 15.67 12.67
C LYS A 130 6.97 17.15 12.27
N ARG A 131 5.95 17.62 11.54
CA ARG A 131 5.83 19.04 11.18
C ARG A 131 5.65 19.93 12.43
N GLU A 132 4.86 19.49 13.40
CA GLU A 132 4.68 20.22 14.66
C GLU A 132 5.92 20.21 15.53
N ALA A 133 6.62 19.07 15.65
CA ALA A 133 7.88 18.98 16.37
C ALA A 133 8.93 19.95 15.81
N TRP A 134 9.06 20.01 14.48
CA TRP A 134 9.95 20.95 13.81
C TRP A 134 9.54 22.42 14.06
N ARG A 135 8.23 22.71 14.04
CA ARG A 135 7.72 24.05 14.35
C ARG A 135 8.07 24.46 15.79
N LYS A 136 7.88 23.57 16.77
CA LYS A 136 8.22 23.80 18.18
C LYS A 136 9.72 23.98 18.40
N GLU A 137 10.55 23.19 17.73
CA GLU A 137 12.01 23.33 17.81
C GLU A 137 12.48 24.68 17.28
N ARG A 138 11.90 25.12 16.16
CA ARG A 138 12.17 26.45 15.60
C ARG A 138 11.75 27.57 16.56
N GLU A 139 10.53 27.52 17.09
CA GLU A 139 10.03 28.51 18.05
C GLU A 139 10.88 28.56 19.33
N LYS A 140 11.35 27.39 19.79
CA LYS A 140 12.27 27.30 20.94
C LYS A 140 13.61 27.98 20.64
N LEU A 141 14.18 27.76 19.46
CA LEU A 141 15.43 28.39 19.04
C LEU A 141 15.26 29.92 18.90
N GLU A 142 14.15 30.38 18.34
CA GLU A 142 13.80 31.79 18.24
C GLU A 142 13.66 32.44 19.63
N SER A 143 12.97 31.77 20.57
CA SER A 143 12.83 32.21 21.96
C SER A 143 14.16 32.26 22.71
N GLU A 144 15.03 31.28 22.49
CA GLU A 144 16.36 31.23 23.10
C GLU A 144 17.27 32.35 22.59
N MET A 145 17.20 32.67 21.29
CA MET A 145 17.92 33.80 20.72
C MET A 145 17.38 35.14 21.26
N ALA A 146 16.06 35.30 21.35
CA ALA A 146 15.43 36.49 21.93
C ALA A 146 15.91 36.72 23.38
N ALA A 147 15.85 35.68 24.22
CA ALA A 147 16.32 35.75 25.60
C ALA A 147 17.82 36.10 25.70
N ARG A 148 18.65 35.60 24.78
CA ARG A 148 20.07 35.96 24.71
C ARG A 148 20.30 37.43 24.32
N ILE A 149 19.46 37.98 23.44
CA ILE A 149 19.53 39.40 23.04
C ILE A 149 19.08 40.30 24.18
N ASP A 150 17.95 39.99 24.83
CA ASP A 150 17.44 40.76 25.97
C ASP A 150 18.47 40.82 27.10
N LYS A 151 19.09 39.68 27.43
CA LYS A 151 20.16 39.64 28.44
C LYS A 151 21.36 40.52 28.09
N ARG A 152 21.72 40.63 26.80
CA ARG A 152 22.82 41.51 26.36
C ARG A 152 22.41 42.98 26.41
N LEU A 153 21.17 43.31 26.05
CA LEU A 153 20.62 44.67 26.13
C LEU A 153 20.56 45.16 27.58
N ASP A 154 20.17 44.30 28.52
CA ASP A 154 20.17 44.63 29.95
C ASP A 154 21.57 45.01 30.47
N LEU A 155 22.61 44.26 30.05
CA LEU A 155 24.01 44.56 30.43
C LEU A 155 24.50 45.90 29.84
N VAL A 156 24.07 46.22 28.61
CA VAL A 156 24.39 47.52 27.98
C VAL A 156 23.68 48.65 28.73
N CYS A 157 22.39 48.51 29.04
CA CYS A 157 21.63 49.49 29.81
C CYS A 157 22.22 49.73 31.21
N GLN A 158 22.71 48.68 31.88
CA GLN A 158 23.43 48.81 33.15
C GLN A 158 24.74 49.60 33.00
N SER A 159 25.52 49.32 31.95
CA SER A 159 26.80 50.00 31.69
C SER A 159 26.62 51.49 31.39
N VAL A 160 25.58 51.86 30.64
CA VAL A 160 25.27 53.27 30.31
C VAL A 160 24.84 54.07 31.54
N LYS A 161 24.06 53.47 32.46
CA LYS A 161 23.61 54.17 33.69
C LYS A 161 24.76 54.52 34.65
N VAL A 162 25.84 53.74 34.68
CA VAL A 162 26.98 53.99 35.59
C VAL A 162 27.82 55.18 35.14
N ASN A 163 27.88 55.48 33.84
CA ASN A 163 28.74 56.54 33.31
C ASN A 163 28.15 57.96 33.37
N HIS A 164 26.91 58.13 33.85
CA HIS A 164 26.26 59.45 33.83
C HIS A 164 26.49 60.31 35.10
N GLN A 165 27.28 59.87 36.09
CA GLN A 165 27.42 60.57 37.38
C GLN A 165 28.74 61.30 37.63
N THR A 166 29.69 61.32 36.68
CA THR A 166 31.03 61.90 36.93
C THR A 166 31.50 62.80 35.79
N GLU A 167 30.81 63.90 35.52
CA GLU A 167 31.40 65.02 34.77
C GLU A 167 31.02 66.35 35.40
N GLY A 168 31.87 66.81 36.31
CA GLY A 168 31.88 68.15 36.85
C GLY A 168 33.33 68.61 37.04
N GLU A 169 33.64 69.76 36.48
CA GLU A 169 34.82 70.62 36.74
C GLU A 169 36.14 70.30 36.02
N SER A 170 36.57 71.19 35.11
CA SER A 170 37.56 72.23 35.44
C SER A 170 38.22 72.78 34.18
N ASN A 171 38.13 74.10 34.04
CA ASN A 171 38.28 74.88 32.81
C ASN A 171 39.63 75.61 32.76
N THR A 172 40.74 74.89 32.91
CA THR A 172 42.12 75.44 32.81
C THR A 172 43.01 74.63 31.86
N ARG A 173 42.38 73.84 30.98
CA ARG A 173 42.98 72.65 30.38
C ARG A 173 43.47 72.85 28.94
N GLY A 174 43.44 74.04 28.34
CA GLY A 174 43.64 74.23 26.88
C GLY A 174 44.98 73.78 26.27
N GLU A 175 46.11 73.97 26.96
CA GLU A 175 47.44 73.56 26.45
C GLU A 175 47.78 72.10 26.77
N ASP A 176 47.40 71.64 27.95
CA ASP A 176 47.33 70.21 28.26
C ASP A 176 46.29 69.49 27.39
N GLU A 177 45.27 70.19 26.88
CA GLU A 177 44.23 69.68 25.99
C GLU A 177 44.85 69.27 24.68
N VAL A 178 45.79 70.05 24.14
CA VAL A 178 46.40 69.72 22.86
C VAL A 178 47.32 68.52 23.00
N VAL A 179 48.08 68.43 24.09
CA VAL A 179 48.92 67.25 24.40
C VAL A 179 48.04 66.02 24.69
N ARG A 180 46.94 66.22 25.42
CA ARG A 180 45.94 65.19 25.73
C ARG A 180 45.17 64.74 24.50
N LEU A 181 44.75 65.65 23.63
CA LEU A 181 44.06 65.38 22.36
C LEU A 181 45.02 64.77 21.33
N LYS A 182 46.32 65.09 21.38
CA LYS A 182 47.33 64.37 20.60
C LYS A 182 47.55 62.96 21.14
N ARG A 183 47.60 62.79 22.46
CA ARG A 183 47.69 61.47 23.09
C ARG A 183 46.42 60.63 22.83
N GLU A 184 45.23 61.22 23.00
CA GLU A 184 43.94 60.63 22.65
C GLU A 184 43.84 60.39 21.15
N ASN A 185 44.36 61.25 20.26
CA ASN A 185 44.39 60.95 18.82
C ASN A 185 45.33 59.80 18.50
N GLU A 186 46.50 59.75 19.14
CA GLU A 186 47.44 58.63 19.02
C GLU A 186 46.81 57.34 19.54
N GLU A 187 46.07 57.41 20.64
CA GLU A 187 45.38 56.28 21.27
C GLU A 187 44.14 55.86 20.49
N LEU A 188 43.38 56.79 19.91
CA LEU A 188 42.27 56.54 18.98
C LEU A 188 42.79 55.99 17.66
N LYS A 189 43.93 56.45 17.15
CA LYS A 189 44.59 55.85 15.99
C LYS A 189 45.09 54.44 16.34
N ARG A 190 45.67 54.24 17.53
CA ARG A 190 46.04 52.91 18.03
C ARG A 190 44.82 52.02 18.27
N ALA A 191 43.66 52.57 18.63
CA ALA A 191 42.42 51.80 18.76
C ALA A 191 41.81 51.48 17.40
N LEU A 192 41.84 52.44 16.46
CA LEU A 192 41.37 52.26 15.08
C LEU A 192 42.26 51.32 14.26
N TRP A 193 43.56 51.25 14.56
CA TRP A 193 44.55 50.49 13.78
C TRP A 193 45.14 49.28 14.54
N GLY A 194 45.08 49.27 15.88
CA GLY A 194 45.76 48.29 16.74
C GLY A 194 44.88 47.17 17.27
N ASP A 195 43.56 47.35 17.28
CA ASP A 195 42.62 46.23 17.23
C ASP A 195 42.24 46.01 15.76
N SER A 196 43.24 45.68 14.94
CA SER A 196 43.00 45.32 13.55
C SER A 196 41.99 44.18 13.55
N ASP A 197 40.79 44.49 13.06
CA ASP A 197 39.67 43.59 12.96
C ASP A 197 39.97 42.39 12.05
N ASP A 198 41.18 42.32 11.47
CA ASP A 198 41.79 41.17 10.79
C ASP A 198 41.52 39.85 11.53
N GLY A 199 41.54 39.84 12.86
CA GLY A 199 41.18 38.67 13.65
C GLY A 199 39.69 38.29 13.59
N LYS A 200 38.78 39.28 13.53
CA LYS A 200 37.34 39.06 13.34
C LYS A 200 37.01 38.73 11.89
N VAL A 201 37.60 39.43 10.92
CA VAL A 201 37.49 39.15 9.49
C VAL A 201 37.94 37.72 9.22
N GLY A 202 39.12 37.31 9.68
CA GLY A 202 39.59 35.93 9.53
C GLY A 202 38.77 34.87 10.30
N ARG A 203 38.02 35.24 11.35
CA ARG A 203 37.04 34.35 11.98
C ARG A 203 35.76 34.23 11.14
N LEU A 204 35.23 35.35 10.66
CA LEU A 204 34.05 35.39 9.80
C LEU A 204 34.29 34.70 8.46
N GLU A 205 35.47 34.86 7.85
CA GLU A 205 35.84 34.15 6.62
C GLU A 205 35.87 32.63 6.82
N ARG A 206 36.43 32.16 7.95
CA ARG A 206 36.41 30.73 8.32
C ARG A 206 34.99 30.22 8.56
N GLU A 207 34.16 31.02 9.24
CA GLU A 207 32.76 30.68 9.49
C GLU A 207 31.95 30.62 8.19
N ILE A 208 32.12 31.58 7.29
CA ILE A 208 31.50 31.59 5.95
C ILE A 208 31.95 30.35 5.16
N PHE A 209 33.22 29.99 5.22
CA PHE A 209 33.73 28.79 4.56
C PHE A 209 33.08 27.51 5.12
N GLU A 210 33.00 27.38 6.45
CA GLU A 210 32.37 26.21 7.09
C GLU A 210 30.86 26.15 6.81
N LEU A 211 30.16 27.28 6.81
CA LEU A 211 28.75 27.35 6.44
C LEU A 211 28.52 26.93 4.99
N ARG A 212 29.37 27.38 4.05
CA ARG A 212 29.29 26.95 2.65
C ARG A 212 29.51 25.43 2.53
N LYS A 213 30.47 24.87 3.26
CA LYS A 213 30.71 23.43 3.30
C LYS A 213 29.50 22.66 3.85
N GLN A 214 28.88 23.13 4.94
CA GLN A 214 27.67 22.52 5.50
C GLN A 214 26.47 22.62 4.57
N VAL A 215 26.30 23.73 3.85
CA VAL A 215 25.23 23.88 2.85
C VAL A 215 25.42 22.86 1.73
N ASN A 216 26.65 22.72 1.21
CA ASN A 216 26.97 21.76 0.16
C ASN A 216 26.76 20.30 0.64
N GLU A 217 27.14 19.98 1.88
CA GLU A 217 26.88 18.65 2.45
C GLU A 217 25.37 18.37 2.61
N LYS A 218 24.59 19.37 3.02
CA LYS A 218 23.12 19.25 3.10
C LYS A 218 22.49 19.09 1.71
N GLU A 219 23.03 19.74 0.70
CA GLU A 219 22.59 19.60 -0.70
C GLU A 219 22.85 18.17 -1.20
N ASN A 220 24.06 17.64 -0.99
CA ASN A 220 24.37 16.24 -1.31
C ASN A 220 23.43 15.25 -0.61
N ARG A 221 23.13 15.46 0.67
CA ARG A 221 22.16 14.62 1.41
C ARG A 221 20.74 14.72 0.84
N ARG A 222 20.32 15.88 0.32
CA ARG A 222 19.02 16.03 -0.35
C ARG A 222 18.99 15.23 -1.64
N ASP A 223 20.06 15.27 -2.43
CA ASP A 223 20.17 14.51 -3.67
C ASP A 223 20.16 12.99 -3.41
N GLU A 224 20.86 12.52 -2.38
CA GLU A 224 20.79 11.13 -1.92
C GLU A 224 19.36 10.72 -1.54
N ILE A 225 18.63 11.57 -0.81
CA ILE A 225 17.23 11.31 -0.46
C ILE A 225 16.34 11.24 -1.71
N VAL A 226 16.57 12.10 -2.71
CA VAL A 226 15.82 12.07 -3.98
C VAL A 226 16.13 10.79 -4.75
N ALA A 227 17.40 10.37 -4.80
CA ALA A 227 17.81 9.11 -5.43
C ALA A 227 17.15 7.90 -4.76
N LEU A 228 17.18 7.82 -3.42
CA LEU A 228 16.51 6.75 -2.66
C LEU A 228 14.99 6.74 -2.86
N LYS A 229 14.34 7.91 -2.95
CA LYS A 229 12.91 7.98 -3.26
C LYS A 229 12.59 7.41 -4.64
N HIS A 230 13.44 7.70 -5.62
CA HIS A 230 13.29 7.17 -6.97
C HIS A 230 13.49 5.64 -7.00
N GLU A 231 14.49 5.11 -6.30
CA GLU A 231 14.71 3.66 -6.17
C GLU A 231 13.53 2.96 -5.48
N ILE A 232 13.00 3.51 -4.38
CA ILE A 232 11.79 2.98 -3.71
C ILE A 232 10.59 2.97 -4.67
N GLN A 233 10.44 4.01 -5.49
CA GLN A 233 9.37 4.08 -6.47
C GLN A 233 9.53 2.99 -7.55
N GLN A 234 10.74 2.77 -8.05
CA GLN A 234 11.02 1.69 -9.00
C GLN A 234 10.74 0.30 -8.40
N LEU A 235 11.13 0.07 -7.14
CA LEU A 235 10.84 -1.19 -6.45
C LEU A 235 9.34 -1.44 -6.29
N ARG A 236 8.55 -0.39 -6.00
CA ARG A 236 7.08 -0.49 -5.95
C ARG A 236 6.48 -0.84 -7.31
N GLU A 237 6.92 -0.19 -8.38
CA GLU A 237 6.47 -0.50 -9.74
C GLU A 237 6.87 -1.92 -10.16
N SER A 238 8.07 -2.37 -9.77
CA SER A 238 8.51 -3.74 -10.00
C SER A 238 7.65 -4.77 -9.25
N ALA A 239 7.29 -4.50 -7.99
CA ALA A 239 6.44 -5.38 -7.20
C ALA A 239 5.04 -5.56 -7.79
N VAL A 240 4.45 -4.49 -8.34
CA VAL A 240 3.15 -4.57 -9.04
C VAL A 240 3.26 -5.45 -10.29
N LYS A 241 4.30 -5.25 -11.11
CA LYS A 241 4.54 -6.10 -12.29
C LYS A 241 4.77 -7.57 -11.93
N GLU A 242 5.45 -7.84 -10.83
CA GLU A 242 5.65 -9.21 -10.33
C GLU A 242 4.32 -9.86 -9.95
N GLN A 243 3.42 -9.12 -9.29
CA GLN A 243 2.08 -9.60 -8.96
C GLN A 243 1.25 -9.92 -10.21
N GLU A 244 1.33 -9.08 -11.25
CA GLU A 244 0.68 -9.33 -12.55
C GLU A 244 1.20 -10.63 -13.20
N VAL A 245 2.53 -10.85 -13.18
CA VAL A 245 3.14 -12.08 -13.70
C VAL A 245 2.66 -13.31 -12.94
N VAL A 246 2.54 -13.24 -11.61
CA VAL A 246 1.99 -14.33 -10.80
C VAL A 246 0.53 -14.60 -11.17
N GLY A 247 -0.28 -13.55 -11.37
CA GLY A 247 -1.66 -13.66 -11.83
C GLY A 247 -1.80 -14.35 -13.19
N LEU A 248 -1.00 -13.91 -14.18
CA LEU A 248 -0.98 -14.51 -15.52
C LEU A 248 -0.51 -15.97 -15.50
N ARG A 249 0.50 -16.30 -14.67
CA ARG A 249 0.96 -17.69 -14.50
C ARG A 249 -0.14 -18.59 -13.95
N LYS A 250 -0.94 -18.10 -12.99
CA LYS A 250 -2.08 -18.86 -12.46
C LYS A 250 -3.14 -19.10 -13.54
N GLN A 251 -3.51 -18.07 -14.31
CA GLN A 251 -4.44 -18.20 -15.43
C GLN A 251 -3.95 -19.20 -16.49
N LEU A 252 -2.65 -19.19 -16.82
CA LEU A 252 -2.06 -20.17 -17.72
C LEU A 252 -2.15 -21.60 -17.19
N GLU A 253 -1.97 -21.79 -15.88
CA GLU A 253 -2.08 -23.12 -15.27
C GLU A 253 -3.53 -23.61 -15.24
N ASP A 254 -4.49 -22.74 -14.94
CA ASP A 254 -5.92 -23.06 -14.98
C ASP A 254 -6.33 -23.48 -16.41
N LEU A 255 -5.92 -22.74 -17.44
CA LEU A 255 -6.15 -23.09 -18.85
C LEU A 255 -5.48 -24.41 -19.25
N ARG A 256 -4.30 -24.72 -18.70
CA ARG A 256 -3.65 -26.02 -18.94
C ARG A 256 -4.42 -27.17 -18.30
N ILE A 257 -4.95 -26.98 -17.10
CA ILE A 257 -5.79 -27.97 -16.42
C ILE A 257 -7.08 -28.19 -17.23
N GLU A 258 -7.73 -27.11 -17.66
CA GLU A 258 -8.92 -27.17 -18.50
C GLU A 258 -8.65 -27.91 -19.82
N ALA A 259 -7.56 -27.58 -20.52
CA ALA A 259 -7.17 -28.26 -21.75
C ALA A 259 -6.92 -29.78 -21.54
N ARG A 260 -6.35 -30.17 -20.40
CA ARG A 260 -6.21 -31.59 -20.03
C ARG A 260 -7.58 -32.25 -19.78
N GLN A 261 -8.49 -31.57 -19.10
CA GLN A 261 -9.84 -32.09 -18.86
C GLN A 261 -10.60 -32.29 -20.18
N TRP A 262 -10.54 -31.33 -21.10
CA TRP A 262 -11.14 -31.46 -22.44
C TRP A 262 -10.55 -32.65 -23.20
N LYS A 263 -9.23 -32.83 -23.13
CA LYS A 263 -8.54 -33.96 -23.75
C LYS A 263 -8.98 -35.31 -23.13
N ASP A 264 -9.10 -35.39 -21.81
CA ASP A 264 -9.52 -36.60 -21.12
C ASP A 264 -11.00 -36.94 -21.41
N GLU A 265 -11.85 -35.92 -21.52
CA GLU A 265 -13.27 -36.09 -21.88
C GLU A 265 -13.45 -36.50 -23.35
N GLU A 266 -12.59 -36.01 -24.26
CA GLU A 266 -12.53 -36.46 -25.65
C GLU A 266 -12.14 -37.94 -25.76
N LEU A 267 -11.21 -38.41 -24.90
CA LEU A 267 -10.74 -39.79 -24.87
C LEU A 267 -11.64 -40.75 -24.06
N ARG A 268 -12.71 -40.26 -23.43
CA ARG A 268 -13.56 -41.06 -22.53
C ARG A 268 -14.27 -42.20 -23.28
N PRO A 269 -14.04 -43.48 -22.91
CA PRO A 269 -14.74 -44.61 -23.52
C PRO A 269 -16.26 -44.50 -23.30
N GLY A 270 -17.02 -44.39 -24.38
CA GLY A 270 -18.46 -44.16 -24.33
C GLY A 270 -18.91 -42.77 -24.80
N ASN A 271 -17.99 -41.86 -25.12
CA ASN A 271 -18.30 -40.66 -25.89
C ASN A 271 -18.60 -41.05 -27.36
N LYS A 272 -19.76 -41.68 -27.57
CA LYS A 272 -20.33 -42.01 -28.88
C LYS A 272 -21.23 -40.88 -29.39
N ARG A 273 -20.96 -39.63 -29.03
CA ARG A 273 -21.24 -38.55 -29.98
C ARG A 273 -20.28 -38.86 -31.11
N GLY A 274 -20.78 -39.66 -32.06
CA GLY A 274 -19.99 -40.13 -33.17
C GLY A 274 -19.23 -38.96 -33.73
N SER A 275 -18.12 -39.28 -34.38
CA SER A 275 -17.78 -38.56 -35.59
C SER A 275 -19.09 -38.37 -36.38
N ILE A 276 -19.78 -37.24 -36.14
CA ILE A 276 -20.46 -36.54 -37.20
C ILE A 276 -19.26 -36.26 -38.07
N ALA A 277 -19.01 -37.19 -38.99
CA ALA A 277 -18.36 -36.85 -40.22
C ALA A 277 -19.12 -35.60 -40.62
N MET A 278 -18.52 -34.44 -40.35
CA MET A 278 -18.88 -33.21 -41.01
C MET A 278 -18.71 -33.64 -42.44
N SER A 279 -19.81 -34.06 -43.08
CA SER A 279 -19.85 -34.42 -44.47
C SER A 279 -19.31 -33.18 -45.13
N THR A 280 -18.02 -33.18 -45.43
CA THR A 280 -17.37 -32.14 -46.21
C THR A 280 -18.27 -32.05 -47.42
N PRO A 281 -19.03 -30.96 -47.58
CA PRO A 281 -19.95 -30.84 -48.69
C PRO A 281 -19.07 -31.06 -49.90
N VAL A 282 -19.41 -32.05 -50.73
CA VAL A 282 -18.70 -32.32 -51.98
C VAL A 282 -18.98 -31.12 -52.87
N THR A 283 -18.22 -30.04 -52.69
CA THR A 283 -18.27 -28.86 -53.53
C THR A 283 -17.46 -29.16 -54.78
N ASN A 284 -18.09 -29.92 -55.67
CA ASN A 284 -17.76 -29.94 -57.09
C ASN A 284 -18.12 -28.59 -57.73
N VAL A 285 -17.49 -27.49 -57.33
CA VAL A 285 -17.43 -26.28 -58.16
C VAL A 285 -16.12 -25.55 -57.88
N ARG A 286 -15.28 -25.50 -58.91
CA ARG A 286 -14.17 -24.56 -59.08
C ARG A 286 -14.65 -23.12 -58.81
N ALA A 287 -14.47 -22.65 -57.59
CA ALA A 287 -14.31 -21.25 -57.29
C ALA A 287 -13.39 -21.16 -56.09
N SER A 288 -12.12 -20.88 -56.37
CA SER A 288 -11.07 -20.58 -55.39
C SER A 288 -11.53 -19.42 -54.52
N SER A 289 -12.28 -19.73 -53.46
CA SER A 289 -12.63 -18.80 -52.42
C SER A 289 -11.38 -18.60 -51.59
N ARG A 290 -10.56 -17.62 -52.02
CA ARG A 290 -9.44 -17.10 -51.24
C ARG A 290 -9.91 -16.97 -49.78
N PRO A 291 -9.24 -17.59 -48.81
CA PRO A 291 -9.57 -17.36 -47.41
C PRO A 291 -9.56 -15.85 -47.21
N ARG A 292 -10.70 -15.32 -46.75
CA ARG A 292 -10.87 -13.90 -46.48
C ARG A 292 -9.94 -13.59 -45.32
N GLN A 293 -8.71 -13.25 -45.67
CA GLN A 293 -7.67 -12.77 -44.76
C GLN A 293 -8.30 -11.57 -44.05
N THR A 294 -8.65 -11.77 -42.79
CA THR A 294 -9.20 -10.73 -41.92
C THR A 294 -8.18 -9.60 -41.89
N ARG A 295 -8.62 -8.44 -42.40
CA ARG A 295 -7.84 -7.21 -42.62
C ARG A 295 -7.24 -6.64 -41.32
N ASP A 296 -7.57 -7.21 -40.17
CA ASP A 296 -7.09 -6.77 -38.86
C ASP A 296 -5.63 -7.17 -38.57
N ASN A 297 -5.08 -8.17 -39.28
CA ASN A 297 -3.67 -8.57 -39.10
C ASN A 297 -2.66 -7.52 -39.63
N ASP A 298 -3.06 -6.67 -40.57
CA ASP A 298 -2.17 -5.65 -41.13
C ASP A 298 -1.82 -4.58 -40.06
N HIS A 299 -2.78 -4.25 -39.18
CA HIS A 299 -2.58 -3.31 -38.08
C HIS A 299 -1.62 -3.86 -37.02
N GLU A 300 -1.73 -5.15 -36.68
CA GLU A 300 -0.81 -5.78 -35.73
C GLU A 300 0.60 -5.87 -36.31
N GLN A 301 0.73 -6.18 -37.60
CA GLN A 301 2.03 -6.27 -38.27
C GLN A 301 2.73 -4.91 -38.35
N ASP A 302 1.99 -3.84 -38.64
CA ASP A 302 2.53 -2.48 -38.62
C ASP A 302 2.90 -2.01 -37.21
N ASN A 303 2.12 -2.41 -36.19
CA ASN A 303 2.44 -2.12 -34.80
C ASN A 303 3.76 -2.79 -34.37
N TRP A 304 3.96 -4.07 -34.70
CA TRP A 304 5.21 -4.78 -34.43
C TRP A 304 6.42 -4.15 -35.14
N ARG A 305 6.26 -3.69 -36.38
CA ARG A 305 7.32 -2.96 -37.12
C ARG A 305 7.65 -1.61 -36.49
N SER A 306 6.65 -0.94 -35.89
CA SER A 306 6.85 0.32 -35.17
C SER A 306 7.58 0.09 -33.85
N GLU A 307 7.13 -0.87 -33.05
CA GLU A 307 7.76 -1.26 -31.78
C GLU A 307 9.21 -1.74 -31.99
N TYR A 308 9.47 -2.52 -33.03
CA TYR A 308 10.83 -2.94 -33.37
C TYR A 308 11.74 -1.76 -33.72
N ARG A 309 11.24 -0.75 -34.45
CA ARG A 309 11.98 0.48 -34.73
C ARG A 309 12.26 1.30 -33.46
N LYS A 310 11.31 1.37 -32.52
CA LYS A 310 11.51 2.02 -31.21
C LYS A 310 12.60 1.32 -30.40
N LEU A 311 12.55 -0.01 -30.31
CA LEU A 311 13.56 -0.83 -29.64
C LEU A 311 14.97 -0.62 -30.22
N GLN A 312 15.10 -0.58 -31.55
CA GLN A 312 16.38 -0.26 -32.18
C GLN A 312 16.87 1.16 -31.88
N SER A 313 15.96 2.14 -31.77
CA SER A 313 16.32 3.50 -31.41
C SER A 313 16.84 3.60 -29.97
N LEU A 314 16.20 2.89 -29.04
CA LEU A 314 16.64 2.82 -27.65
C LEU A 314 18.03 2.17 -27.53
N GLN A 315 18.27 1.04 -28.19
CA GLN A 315 19.60 0.41 -28.20
C GLN A 315 20.71 1.35 -28.73
N ARG A 316 20.41 2.17 -29.74
CA ARG A 316 21.37 3.17 -30.24
C ARG A 316 21.61 4.28 -29.23
N ALA A 317 20.58 4.73 -28.52
CA ALA A 317 20.71 5.74 -27.46
C ALA A 317 21.58 5.22 -26.31
N ASP A 318 21.30 4.00 -25.83
CA ASP A 318 22.08 3.34 -24.77
C ASP A 318 23.56 3.19 -25.18
N PHE A 319 23.81 2.81 -26.43
CA PHE A 319 25.17 2.70 -26.95
C PHE A 319 25.90 4.05 -26.97
N LEU A 320 25.23 5.12 -27.40
CA LEU A 320 25.79 6.48 -27.39
C LEU A 320 26.05 6.99 -25.98
N GLU A 321 25.17 6.67 -25.03
CA GLU A 321 25.36 7.01 -23.62
C GLU A 321 26.58 6.31 -23.02
N VAL A 322 26.74 5.00 -23.28
CA VAL A 322 27.92 4.24 -22.84
C VAL A 322 29.20 4.80 -23.45
N GLU A 323 29.21 5.16 -24.73
CA GLU A 323 30.32 5.86 -25.39
C GLU A 323 30.65 7.21 -24.71
N ALA A 324 29.64 8.01 -24.40
CA ALA A 324 29.82 9.29 -23.72
C ALA A 324 30.38 9.11 -22.29
N LEU A 325 29.91 8.10 -21.55
CA LEU A 325 30.42 7.77 -20.22
C LEU A 325 31.87 7.26 -20.27
N LYS A 326 32.25 6.49 -21.30
CA LYS A 326 33.64 6.09 -21.53
C LYS A 326 34.54 7.30 -21.78
N LYS A 327 34.11 8.24 -22.61
CA LYS A 327 34.86 9.49 -22.89
C LYS A 327 35.01 10.39 -21.67
N LYS A 328 34.02 10.43 -20.77
CA LYS A 328 34.11 11.20 -19.51
C LYS A 328 35.07 10.59 -18.48
N ARG A 329 35.36 9.29 -18.57
CA ARG A 329 36.26 8.57 -17.66
C ARG A 329 37.72 8.54 -18.13
N ALA A 330 37.97 8.81 -19.41
CA ALA A 330 39.31 8.90 -20.00
C ALA A 330 39.89 10.31 -19.82
#